data_AF-A0A9N8ZC73-F1
#
_entry.id   AF-A0A9N8ZC73-F1
#
_cell.length_a   1.000
_cell.length_b   1.000
_cell.length_c   1.000
_cell.angle_alpha   90.00
_cell.angle_beta   90.00
_cell.angle_gamma   90.00
#
_symmetry.space_group_name_H-M   'P 1'
#
loop_
_entity.id
_entity.type
_entity.pdbx_description
1 polymer ?
#
loop_
_entity_poly.entity_id
_entity_poly.type
_entity_poly.pdbx_seq_one_letter_code
_entity_poly.pdbx_strand_id
1 'polypeptide(L)'
;MTATLKAVRSDTSRKMILSIYRQLLREVQKQFTPYNKNPYWKLELIKEFRQNRDASNKELLEKLDQDATDLLSFLRSNRRYGELLTQLDPMHGLTEQQRVEKTANRVGLKVPAGNT
;
A
#
# COMPACT_ATOMS: atom_id res chain seq x y z
N MET A 1 36.33 20.66 -11.88
CA MET A 1 35.38 20.64 -10.72
C MET A 1 33.96 20.17 -11.07
N THR A 2 33.58 20.02 -12.36
CA THR A 2 32.22 19.62 -12.76
C THR A 2 31.96 18.10 -12.71
N ALA A 3 32.98 17.26 -12.88
CA ALA A 3 32.85 15.80 -12.88
C ALA A 3 32.52 15.20 -11.49
N THR A 4 33.09 15.76 -10.41
CA THR A 4 32.87 15.30 -9.03
C THR A 4 31.45 15.56 -8.56
N LEU A 5 30.90 16.75 -8.88
CA LEU A 5 29.51 17.11 -8.56
C LEU A 5 28.49 16.21 -9.26
N LYS A 6 28.75 15.82 -10.52
CA LYS A 6 27.85 14.93 -11.29
C LYS A 6 27.80 13.50 -10.72
N ALA A 7 28.94 12.99 -10.26
CA ALA A 7 29.03 11.66 -9.63
C ALA A 7 28.35 11.60 -8.25
N VAL A 8 28.48 12.66 -7.44
CA VAL A 8 27.76 12.76 -6.15
C VAL A 8 26.25 12.80 -6.36
N ARG A 9 25.79 13.55 -7.37
CA ARG A 9 24.36 13.64 -7.71
C ARG A 9 23.77 12.28 -8.13
N SER A 10 24.50 11.48 -8.91
CA SER A 10 24.02 10.16 -9.34
C SER A 10 23.99 9.13 -8.19
N ASP A 11 24.92 9.20 -7.24
CA ASP A 11 24.91 8.33 -6.05
C ASP A 11 23.73 8.64 -5.11
N THR A 12 23.40 9.93 -4.93
CA THR A 12 22.23 10.34 -4.16
C THR A 12 20.92 9.84 -4.78
N SER A 13 20.74 9.99 -6.10
CA SER A 13 19.56 9.46 -6.81
C SER A 13 19.44 7.95 -6.65
N ARG A 14 20.55 7.20 -6.75
CA ARG A 14 20.55 5.74 -6.56
C ARG A 14 20.12 5.35 -5.14
N LYS A 15 20.60 6.05 -4.12
CA LYS A 15 20.19 5.82 -2.72
C LYS A 15 18.70 6.10 -2.51
N MET A 16 18.17 7.13 -3.17
CA MET A 16 16.76 7.48 -3.11
C MET A 16 15.88 6.38 -3.70
N ILE A 17 16.20 5.90 -4.90
CA ILE A 17 15.49 4.79 -5.56
C ILE A 17 15.50 3.53 -4.71
N LEU A 18 16.66 3.17 -4.14
CA LEU A 18 16.76 2.00 -3.24
C LEU A 18 15.93 2.17 -1.96
N SER A 19 15.82 3.40 -1.46
CA SER A 19 14.96 3.70 -0.30
C SER A 19 13.49 3.50 -0.65
N ILE A 20 13.02 4.03 -1.79
CA ILE A 20 11.64 3.89 -2.27
C ILE A 20 11.31 2.40 -2.49
N TYR A 21 12.19 1.68 -3.18
CA TYR A 21 12.06 0.23 -3.39
C TYR A 21 11.87 -0.55 -2.08
N ARG A 22 12.70 -0.29 -1.07
CA ARG A 22 12.58 -0.94 0.25
C ARG A 22 11.29 -0.56 0.96
N GLN A 23 10.83 0.68 0.82
CA GLN A 23 9.57 1.14 1.40
C GLN A 23 8.38 0.45 0.73
N LEU A 24 8.36 0.35 -0.61
CA LEU A 24 7.35 -0.37 -1.37
C LEU A 24 7.27 -1.84 -0.96
N LEU A 25 8.42 -2.54 -0.90
CA LEU A 25 8.45 -3.93 -0.46
C LEU A 25 7.85 -4.13 0.93
N ARG A 26 8.15 -3.22 1.87
CA ARG A 26 7.59 -3.28 3.23
C ARG A 26 6.09 -3.03 3.23
N GLU A 27 5.59 -2.08 2.44
CA GLU A 27 4.15 -1.79 2.35
C GLU A 27 3.38 -2.93 1.70
N VAL A 28 3.90 -3.49 0.60
CA VAL A 28 3.31 -4.68 -0.05
C VAL A 28 3.26 -5.85 0.92
N GLN A 29 4.34 -6.10 1.67
CA GLN A 29 4.38 -7.17 2.65
C GLN A 29 3.38 -6.94 3.79
N LYS A 30 3.16 -5.70 4.24
CA LYS A 30 2.18 -5.40 5.30
C LYS A 30 0.74 -5.59 4.85
N GLN A 31 0.41 -5.29 3.60
CA GLN A 31 -0.98 -5.30 3.12
C GLN A 31 -1.40 -6.65 2.54
N PHE A 32 -0.52 -7.30 1.76
CA PHE A 32 -0.93 -8.46 0.95
C PHE A 32 -0.45 -9.80 1.50
N THR A 33 0.65 -9.83 2.26
CA THR A 33 1.19 -11.09 2.82
C THR A 33 0.41 -11.65 4.01
N PRO A 34 -0.20 -10.87 4.93
CA PRO A 34 -0.83 -11.44 6.12
C PRO A 34 -2.08 -12.28 5.81
N TYR A 35 -2.90 -11.83 4.86
CA TYR A 35 -4.19 -12.45 4.58
C TYR A 35 -4.08 -13.72 3.73
N ASN A 36 -3.28 -13.69 2.67
CA ASN A 36 -3.30 -14.76 1.66
C ASN A 36 -2.00 -15.58 1.60
N LYS A 37 -0.99 -15.22 2.43
CA LYS A 37 0.39 -15.77 2.41
C LYS A 37 1.01 -15.84 1.00
N ASN A 38 0.50 -15.05 0.06
CA ASN A 38 0.89 -15.13 -1.34
C ASN A 38 2.05 -14.15 -1.61
N PRO A 39 3.23 -14.61 -2.03
CA PRO A 39 4.37 -13.76 -2.33
C PRO A 39 4.26 -13.07 -3.71
N TYR A 40 3.22 -13.33 -4.50
CA TYR A 40 3.05 -12.84 -5.88
C TYR A 40 3.36 -11.35 -6.03
N TRP A 41 2.69 -10.48 -5.27
CA TRP A 41 2.88 -9.03 -5.39
C TRP A 41 4.30 -8.58 -5.04
N LYS A 42 4.96 -9.26 -4.10
CA LYS A 42 6.35 -9.01 -3.77
C LYS A 42 7.27 -9.42 -4.92
N LEU A 43 7.02 -10.58 -5.52
CA LEU A 43 7.82 -11.10 -6.63
C LEU A 43 7.66 -10.24 -7.89
N GLU A 44 6.44 -9.78 -8.18
CA GLU A 44 6.17 -8.91 -9.32
C GLU A 44 6.88 -7.56 -9.16
N LEU A 45 6.83 -6.95 -7.97
CA LEU A 45 7.59 -5.72 -7.69
C LEU A 45 9.10 -5.94 -7.88
N ILE A 46 9.64 -7.05 -7.39
CA ILE A 46 11.07 -7.38 -7.57
C ILE A 46 11.42 -7.54 -9.05
N LYS A 47 10.54 -8.19 -9.83
CA LYS A 47 10.72 -8.41 -11.26
C LYS A 47 10.74 -7.08 -12.02
N GLU A 48 9.79 -6.18 -11.78
CA GLU A 48 9.72 -4.86 -12.40
C GLU A 48 10.98 -4.02 -12.13
N PHE A 49 11.45 -3.98 -10.87
CA PHE A 49 12.67 -3.25 -10.51
C PHE A 49 13.94 -3.87 -11.12
N ARG A 50 13.96 -5.20 -11.33
CA ARG A 50 15.09 -5.87 -12.00
C ARG A 50 15.09 -5.63 -13.50
N GLN A 51 13.93 -5.68 -14.15
CA GLN A 51 13.80 -5.46 -15.59
C GLN A 51 14.25 -4.04 -15.99
N ASN A 52 13.97 -3.05 -15.15
CA ASN A 52 14.33 -1.66 -15.40
C ASN A 52 15.70 -1.25 -14.82
N ARG A 53 16.50 -2.21 -14.32
CA ARG A 53 17.80 -1.92 -13.67
C ARG A 53 18.82 -1.26 -14.60
N ASP A 54 18.90 -1.75 -15.83
CA ASP A 54 19.90 -1.34 -16.82
C ASP A 54 19.34 -0.31 -17.82
N ALA A 55 18.13 0.21 -17.55
CA ALA A 55 17.53 1.26 -18.35
C ALA A 55 18.42 2.52 -18.34
N SER A 56 18.89 2.93 -19.52
CA SER A 56 19.76 4.09 -19.69
C SER A 56 19.03 5.34 -20.17
N ASN A 57 17.75 5.21 -20.53
CA ASN A 57 16.93 6.35 -20.97
C ASN A 57 16.52 7.20 -19.75
N LYS A 58 16.96 8.46 -19.72
CA LYS A 58 16.70 9.40 -18.64
C LYS A 58 15.20 9.65 -18.42
N GLU A 59 14.42 9.82 -19.48
CA GLU A 59 12.98 10.09 -19.38
C GLU A 59 12.23 8.91 -18.79
N LEU A 60 12.63 7.69 -19.17
CA LEU A 60 12.07 6.46 -18.62
C LEU A 60 12.38 6.34 -17.13
N LEU A 61 13.62 6.64 -16.71
CA LEU A 61 14.01 6.60 -15.31
C LEU A 61 13.24 7.61 -14.46
N GLU A 62 13.05 8.83 -14.95
CA GLU A 62 12.25 9.85 -14.24
C GLU A 62 10.79 9.42 -14.10
N LYS A 63 10.21 8.83 -15.16
CA LYS A 63 8.85 8.27 -15.11
C LYS A 63 8.74 7.13 -14.09
N LEU A 64 9.67 6.18 -14.11
CA LEU A 64 9.65 5.04 -13.18
C LEU A 64 9.81 5.48 -11.71
N ASP A 65 10.61 6.52 -11.46
CA ASP A 65 10.77 7.09 -10.11
C ASP A 65 9.48 7.77 -9.63
N GLN A 66 8.81 8.49 -10.52
CA GLN A 66 7.50 9.09 -10.25
C GLN A 66 6.45 8.02 -9.99
N ASP A 67 6.33 7.02 -10.87
CA ASP A 67 5.38 5.91 -10.73
C ASP A 67 5.60 5.14 -9.41
N ALA A 68 6.86 4.91 -9.02
CA ALA A 68 7.20 4.25 -7.77
C ALA A 68 6.79 5.09 -6.54
N THR A 69 6.95 6.41 -6.61
CA THR A 69 6.58 7.35 -5.55
C THR A 69 5.07 7.47 -5.40
N ASP A 70 4.35 7.53 -6.52
CA ASP A 70 2.90 7.60 -6.55
C ASP A 70 2.29 6.30 -6.03
N LEU A 71 2.82 5.14 -6.45
CA LEU A 71 2.42 3.83 -5.94
C LEU A 71 2.64 3.73 -4.43
N LEU A 72 3.79 4.19 -3.92
CA LEU A 72 4.08 4.18 -2.49
C LEU A 72 3.08 5.05 -1.71
N SER A 73 2.76 6.22 -2.24
CA SER A 73 1.80 7.15 -1.64
C SER A 73 0.39 6.55 -1.63
N PHE A 74 -0.03 5.94 -2.74
CA PHE A 74 -1.30 5.24 -2.83
C PHE A 74 -1.41 4.11 -1.80
N LEU A 75 -0.41 3.23 -1.72
CA LEU A 75 -0.42 2.11 -0.77
C LEU A 75 -0.51 2.59 0.68
N ARG A 76 0.24 3.63 1.05
CA ARG A 76 0.17 4.21 2.40
C ARG A 76 -1.20 4.80 2.71
N SER A 77 -1.76 5.57 1.78
CA SER A 77 -3.09 6.17 1.93
C SER A 77 -4.16 5.10 2.04
N ASN A 78 -4.08 4.04 1.24
CA ASN A 78 -5.04 2.93 1.30
C ASN A 78 -5.01 2.20 2.66
N ARG A 79 -3.80 1.89 3.18
CA ARG A 79 -3.68 1.29 4.52
C ARG A 79 -4.25 2.23 5.59
N ARG A 80 -3.88 3.51 5.54
CA ARG A 80 -4.33 4.50 6.51
C ARG A 80 -5.84 4.69 6.47
N TYR A 81 -6.43 4.67 5.27
CA TYR A 81 -7.87 4.71 5.09
C TYR A 81 -8.56 3.53 5.77
N GLY A 82 -8.06 2.30 5.57
CA GLY A 82 -8.58 1.12 6.28
C GLY A 82 -8.45 1.21 7.81
N GLU A 83 -7.32 1.71 8.31
CA GLU A 83 -7.12 1.97 9.75
C GLU A 83 -8.16 2.98 10.29
N LEU A 84 -8.37 4.09 9.57
CA LEU A 84 -9.31 5.14 9.97
C LEU A 84 -10.76 4.65 9.95
N LEU A 85 -11.14 3.90 8.93
CA LEU A 85 -12.48 3.30 8.85
C LEU A 85 -12.75 2.39 10.04
N THR A 86 -11.78 1.55 10.41
CA THR A 86 -11.89 0.65 11.57
C THR A 86 -12.05 1.42 12.88
N GLN A 87 -11.44 2.61 12.99
CA GLN A 87 -11.50 3.44 14.20
C GLN A 87 -12.76 4.30 14.29
N LEU A 88 -13.19 4.88 13.17
CA LEU A 88 -14.26 5.88 13.13
C LEU A 88 -15.64 5.25 12.95
N ASP A 89 -15.73 4.10 12.27
CA ASP A 89 -16.99 3.45 12.00
C ASP A 89 -17.09 2.07 12.69
N PRO A 90 -17.70 2.00 13.90
CA PRO A 90 -17.91 0.75 14.61
C PRO A 90 -18.94 -0.20 13.94
N MET A 91 -19.55 0.24 12.84
CA MET A 91 -20.43 -0.57 11.98
C MET A 91 -19.71 -1.09 10.74
N HIS A 92 -18.48 -0.63 10.46
CA HIS A 92 -17.72 -1.07 9.31
C HIS A 92 -17.39 -2.56 9.41
N GLY A 93 -17.63 -3.30 8.32
CA GLY A 93 -17.36 -4.73 8.25
C GLY A 93 -18.41 -5.62 8.93
N LEU A 94 -19.45 -5.03 9.53
CA LEU A 94 -20.60 -5.78 10.01
C LEU A 94 -21.47 -6.22 8.84
N THR A 95 -21.95 -7.46 8.91
CA THR A 95 -23.03 -7.94 8.05
C THR A 95 -24.30 -7.15 8.32
N GLU A 96 -25.23 -7.14 7.36
CA GLU A 96 -26.48 -6.40 7.50
C GLU A 96 -27.27 -6.82 8.76
N GLN A 97 -27.31 -8.12 9.05
CA GLN A 97 -27.89 -8.65 10.29
C GLN A 97 -27.24 -8.08 11.55
N GLN A 98 -25.91 -8.01 11.60
CA GLN A 98 -25.18 -7.46 12.74
C GLN A 98 -25.40 -5.94 12.89
N ARG A 99 -25.59 -5.22 11.78
CA ARG A 99 -25.97 -3.79 11.83
C ARG A 99 -27.36 -3.61 12.42
N VAL A 100 -28.33 -4.39 11.97
CA VAL A 100 -29.71 -4.35 12.49
C VAL A 100 -29.70 -4.66 13.99
N GLU A 101 -28.94 -5.67 14.42
CA GLU A 101 -28.80 -6.02 15.83
C GLU A 101 -28.16 -4.91 16.68
N LYS A 102 -27.02 -4.36 16.26
CA LYS A 102 -26.40 -3.24 16.98
C LYS A 102 -27.30 -2.01 17.03
N THR A 103 -28.08 -1.76 15.99
CA THR A 103 -29.01 -0.61 15.94
C THR A 103 -30.21 -0.83 16.84
N ALA A 104 -30.78 -2.04 16.86
CA ALA A 104 -31.85 -2.42 17.80
C ALA A 104 -31.38 -2.28 19.26
N ASN A 105 -30.18 -2.77 19.58
CA ASN A 105 -29.62 -2.68 20.93
C ASN A 105 -29.39 -1.23 21.39
N ARG A 106 -29.08 -0.29 20.48
CA ARG A 106 -28.93 1.14 20.81
C ARG A 106 -30.22 1.78 21.32
N VAL A 107 -31.38 1.26 20.92
CA VAL A 107 -32.69 1.74 21.35
C VAL A 107 -33.35 0.81 22.38
N GLY A 108 -32.59 -0.15 22.94
CA GLY A 108 -33.11 -1.11 23.92
C GLY A 108 -34.02 -2.19 23.34
N LEU A 109 -34.01 -2.38 22.01
CA LEU A 109 -34.78 -3.41 21.31
C LEU A 109 -33.90 -4.62 20.99
N LYS A 110 -34.51 -5.80 20.91
CA LYS A 110 -33.85 -7.05 20.49
C LYS A 110 -34.41 -7.50 19.16
N VAL A 111 -33.54 -7.90 18.23
CA VAL A 111 -33.96 -8.41 16.93
C VAL A 111 -34.68 -9.75 17.15
N PRO A 112 -35.89 -9.95 16.59
CA PRO A 112 -36.57 -11.23 16.69
C PRO A 112 -35.77 -12.31 15.97
N ALA A 113 -35.65 -13.49 16.58
CA ALA A 113 -35.08 -14.65 15.91
C ALA A 113 -36.06 -15.06 14.80
N GLY A 114 -35.73 -14.75 13.56
CA GLY A 114 -36.50 -15.22 12.41
C GLY A 114 -36.48 -16.75 12.42
N ASN A 115 -37.65 -17.37 12.62
CA ASN A 115 -37.82 -18.76 12.25
C ASN A 115 -37.63 -18.83 10.73
N THR A 116 -36.79 -19.76 10.29
CA THR A 116 -36.60 -20.15 8.88
C THR A 116 -37.91 -20.26 8.11
#